data_AF-A0A0P7TGM5-F1
#
_entry.id   AF-A0A0P7TGM5-F1
#
_cell.length_a   1.000
_cell.length_b   1.000
_cell.length_c   1.000
_cell.angle_alpha   90.00
_cell.angle_beta   90.00
_cell.angle_gamma   90.00
#
_symmetry.space_group_name_H-M   'P 1'
#
loop_
_entity.id
_entity.type
_entity.pdbx_description
1 polymer ?
#
loop_
_entity_poly.entity_id
_entity_poly.type
_entity_poly.pdbx_seq_one_letter_code
_entity_poly.pdbx_strand_id
1 'polypeptide(L)'
;MKVDLWRPNSLTLIQADSDVDVHIGHGDIRELKGRLKGAHIYHRVLISNLQKEIEKQLAVRSTRKRRSDFQYDYEVYHSLDEIKSWMFEMNRTHPHVVDMFSIGRSYEGRPLYILQVWTGDRSKLGKRTHPYKKAVWMDCGVHAREWIGPAFCQWFVKEALNSYRTDPVMRRLMNHLNFYIMPVFNVDGYHYSWTTDRLWRKTRSRIARYQCRGVDANRNWKVKWC
;
A
#
# COMPACT_ATOMS: atom_id res chain seq x y z
N MET A 1 22.41 -18.97 6.11
CA MET A 1 21.94 -17.58 6.27
C MET A 1 20.96 -17.16 5.18
N LYS A 2 19.77 -16.68 5.56
CA LYS A 2 18.80 -16.07 4.64
C LYS A 2 18.74 -14.56 4.90
N VAL A 3 18.96 -13.76 3.86
CA VAL A 3 18.97 -12.29 3.94
C VAL A 3 17.76 -11.73 3.20
N ASP A 4 16.99 -10.86 3.86
CA ASP A 4 15.91 -10.07 3.26
C ASP A 4 16.43 -8.66 2.98
N LEU A 5 16.50 -8.29 1.70
CA LEU A 5 16.96 -6.98 1.27
C LEU A 5 15.82 -5.96 1.38
N TRP A 6 16.07 -4.89 2.13
CA TRP A 6 15.15 -3.75 2.24
C TRP A 6 15.55 -2.66 1.25
N ARG A 7 16.84 -2.38 1.11
CA ARG A 7 17.38 -1.42 0.15
C ARG A 7 18.78 -1.84 -0.31
N PRO A 8 19.06 -1.92 -1.63
CA PRO A 8 18.09 -2.02 -2.72
C PRO A 8 17.28 -3.33 -2.63
N ASN A 9 16.27 -3.52 -3.47
CA ASN A 9 15.39 -4.71 -3.38
C ASN A 9 15.94 -5.98 -4.07
N SER A 10 17.17 -5.94 -4.59
CA SER A 10 17.85 -7.05 -5.28
C SER A 10 19.36 -6.95 -5.12
N LEU A 11 20.05 -8.09 -5.05
CA LEU A 11 21.51 -8.15 -5.01
C LEU A 11 22.15 -7.52 -6.25
N THR A 12 21.50 -7.64 -7.41
CA THR A 12 21.97 -7.09 -8.68
C THR A 12 21.98 -5.56 -8.74
N LEU A 13 21.37 -4.90 -7.76
CA LEU A 13 21.28 -3.44 -7.67
C LEU A 13 22.23 -2.85 -6.63
N ILE A 14 23.01 -3.68 -5.93
CA ILE A 14 24.02 -3.21 -4.98
C ILE A 14 25.15 -2.57 -5.77
N GLN A 15 25.48 -1.32 -5.43
CA GLN A 15 26.56 -0.55 -6.05
C GLN A 15 27.63 -0.23 -5.00
N ALA A 16 28.87 -0.01 -5.45
CA ALA A 16 29.91 0.54 -4.59
C ALA A 16 29.46 1.89 -4.01
N ASP A 17 29.88 2.18 -2.79
CA ASP A 17 29.57 3.44 -2.07
C ASP A 17 28.07 3.73 -1.86
N SER A 18 27.23 2.69 -1.92
CA SER A 18 25.79 2.77 -1.64
C SER A 18 25.42 2.03 -0.35
N ASP A 19 24.48 2.61 0.41
CA ASP A 19 23.93 1.96 1.59
C ASP A 19 23.09 0.72 1.22
N VAL A 20 23.31 -0.36 1.97
CA VAL A 20 22.53 -1.60 1.86
C VAL A 20 21.83 -1.89 3.19
N ASP A 21 20.50 -1.79 3.19
CA ASP A 21 19.66 -2.14 4.33
C ASP A 21 19.20 -3.59 4.21
N VAL A 22 19.52 -4.39 5.21
CA VAL A 22 19.17 -5.82 5.25
C VAL A 22 18.50 -6.20 6.56
N HIS A 23 17.57 -7.13 6.46
CA HIS A 23 17.01 -7.86 7.59
C HIS A 23 17.49 -9.31 7.54
N ILE A 24 17.79 -9.86 8.71
CA ILE A 24 18.18 -11.27 8.88
C ILE A 24 17.46 -11.87 10.10
N GLY A 25 17.28 -13.19 10.07
CA GLY A 25 16.74 -13.91 11.21
C GLY A 25 17.69 -13.87 12.43
N HIS A 26 17.13 -13.99 13.63
CA HIS A 26 17.90 -13.92 14.88
C HIS A 26 19.09 -14.90 14.92
N GLY A 27 18.87 -16.14 14.43
CA GLY A 27 19.91 -17.18 14.38
C GLY A 27 21.11 -16.84 13.47
N ASP A 28 20.94 -15.94 12.51
CA ASP A 28 21.97 -15.60 11.52
C ASP A 28 22.83 -14.38 11.95
N ILE A 29 22.49 -13.70 13.05
CA ILE A 29 23.13 -12.42 13.46
C ILE A 29 24.63 -12.58 13.70
N ARG A 30 25.02 -13.64 14.42
CA ARG A 30 26.43 -13.89 14.75
C ARG A 30 27.24 -14.17 13.49
N GLU A 31 26.68 -14.99 12.58
CA GLU A 31 27.32 -15.34 11.32
C GLU A 31 27.52 -14.10 10.44
N LEU A 32 26.48 -13.28 10.24
CA LEU A 32 26.56 -12.08 9.42
C LEU A 32 27.61 -11.09 9.97
N LYS A 33 27.58 -10.80 11.27
CA LYS A 33 28.55 -9.89 11.89
C LYS A 33 29.99 -10.37 11.74
N GLY A 34 30.21 -11.68 11.85
CA GLY A 34 31.51 -12.29 11.59
C GLY A 34 31.98 -12.07 10.15
N ARG A 35 31.11 -12.33 9.17
CA ARG A 35 31.41 -12.12 7.74
C ARG A 35 31.68 -10.65 7.41
N LEU A 36 30.86 -9.72 7.91
CA LEU A 36 31.05 -8.28 7.70
C LEU A 36 32.38 -7.79 8.28
N LYS A 37 32.73 -8.23 9.50
CA LYS A 37 34.01 -7.91 10.13
C LYS A 37 35.19 -8.45 9.34
N GLY A 38 35.12 -9.72 8.90
CA GLY A 38 36.18 -10.35 8.10
C GLY A 38 36.37 -9.71 6.73
N ALA A 39 35.31 -9.14 6.15
CA ALA A 39 35.36 -8.42 4.87
C ALA A 39 35.64 -6.91 5.02
N HIS A 40 35.91 -6.41 6.24
CA HIS A 40 36.09 -4.98 6.53
C HIS A 40 34.92 -4.09 6.08
N ILE A 41 33.70 -4.63 6.13
CA ILE A 41 32.49 -3.89 5.78
C ILE A 41 31.95 -3.19 7.04
N TYR A 42 31.97 -1.86 7.02
CA TYR A 42 31.35 -1.04 8.07
C TYR A 42 29.84 -1.26 8.09
N HIS A 43 29.26 -1.37 9.29
CA HIS A 43 27.82 -1.54 9.45
C HIS A 43 27.32 -0.90 10.75
N ARG A 44 26.02 -0.59 10.79
CA ARG A 44 25.29 -0.14 11.98
C ARG A 44 23.99 -0.90 12.14
N VAL A 45 23.52 -1.04 13.38
CA VAL A 45 22.22 -1.66 13.67
C VAL A 45 21.15 -0.57 13.67
N LEU A 46 20.29 -0.57 12.65
CA LEU A 46 19.17 0.39 12.56
C LEU A 46 18.02 0.04 13.51
N ILE A 47 17.68 -1.24 13.59
CA ILE A 47 16.59 -1.76 14.43
C ILE A 47 17.12 -2.95 15.22
N SER A 48 17.25 -2.79 16.53
CA SER A 48 17.81 -3.81 17.41
C SER A 48 16.84 -4.95 17.71
N ASN A 49 15.53 -4.65 17.76
CA ASN A 49 14.47 -5.64 17.97
C ASN A 49 13.30 -5.34 17.02
N LEU A 50 13.32 -6.00 15.85
CA LEU A 50 12.29 -5.81 14.83
C LEU A 50 10.91 -6.29 15.30
N GLN A 51 10.85 -7.38 16.07
CA GLN A 51 9.59 -7.91 16.57
C GLN A 51 8.85 -6.87 17.44
N LYS A 52 9.58 -6.17 18.32
CA LYS A 52 9.03 -5.07 19.13
C LYS A 52 8.47 -3.93 18.28
N GLU A 53 9.15 -3.55 17.20
CA GLU A 53 8.67 -2.48 16.30
C GLU A 53 7.45 -2.92 15.47
N ILE A 54 7.32 -4.20 15.14
CA ILE A 54 6.11 -4.76 14.51
C ILE A 54 4.94 -4.74 15.51
N GLU A 55 5.17 -5.18 16.74
CA GLU A 55 4.15 -5.19 17.79
C GLU A 55 3.61 -3.79 18.11
N LYS A 56 4.48 -2.77 18.12
CA LYS A 56 4.04 -1.37 18.27
C LYS A 56 3.05 -0.95 17.18
N GLN A 57 3.27 -1.34 15.93
CA GLN A 57 2.34 -1.01 14.83
C GLN A 57 0.95 -1.63 15.05
N LEU A 58 0.87 -2.79 15.71
CA LEU A 58 -0.38 -3.49 16.02
C LEU A 58 -1.04 -3.00 17.32
N ALA A 59 -0.22 -2.61 18.32
CA ALA A 59 -0.68 -2.25 19.66
C ALA A 59 -1.40 -0.90 19.72
N VAL A 60 -1.06 0.07 18.86
CA VAL A 60 -1.80 1.35 18.78
C VAL A 60 -3.30 1.13 18.49
N ARG A 61 -3.66 0.01 17.88
CA ARG A 61 -5.04 -0.36 17.57
C ARG A 61 -5.87 -0.77 18.79
N SER A 62 -5.27 -1.36 19.84
CA SER A 62 -6.04 -1.94 20.95
C SER A 62 -6.56 -0.89 21.94
N THR A 63 -5.89 0.26 22.05
CA THR A 63 -6.17 1.29 23.06
C THR A 63 -7.27 2.28 22.68
N ARG A 64 -7.68 2.36 21.41
CA ARG A 64 -8.58 3.39 20.89
C ARG A 64 -10.03 2.95 20.59
N LYS A 65 -10.47 1.74 20.98
CA LYS A 65 -11.88 1.32 20.79
C LYS A 65 -12.83 2.05 21.74
N ARG A 66 -13.20 3.29 21.43
CA ARG A 66 -14.41 3.94 21.96
C ARG A 66 -15.61 3.56 21.09
N ARG A 67 -16.64 3.02 21.73
CA ARG A 67 -17.93 2.65 21.13
C ARG A 67 -18.78 3.92 20.96
N SER A 68 -19.13 4.31 19.72
CA SER A 68 -20.48 4.79 19.35
C SER A 68 -20.59 5.52 18.00
N ASP A 69 -19.53 5.71 17.21
CA ASP A 69 -19.62 6.19 15.82
C ASP A 69 -18.63 5.42 14.94
N PHE A 70 -18.85 5.35 13.63
CA PHE A 70 -17.84 4.84 12.69
C PHE A 70 -16.65 5.83 12.65
N GLN A 71 -15.81 5.79 13.67
CA GLN A 71 -14.63 6.63 13.77
C GLN A 71 -13.46 5.90 13.12
N TYR A 72 -13.29 6.13 11.83
CA TYR A 72 -12.13 5.65 11.09
C TYR A 72 -10.90 6.50 11.43
N ASP A 73 -9.90 5.90 12.08
CA ASP A 73 -8.69 6.60 12.52
C ASP A 73 -7.61 6.58 11.43
N TYR A 74 -7.39 7.70 10.76
CA TYR A 74 -6.42 7.80 9.66
C TYR A 74 -4.95 7.83 10.13
N GLU A 75 -4.68 7.84 11.44
CA GLU A 75 -3.33 7.87 12.02
C GLU A 75 -2.82 6.49 12.45
N VAL A 76 -3.57 5.43 12.15
CA VAL A 76 -3.18 4.03 12.38
C VAL A 76 -3.24 3.20 11.10
N TYR A 77 -2.56 2.06 11.07
CA TYR A 77 -2.66 1.11 9.98
C TYR A 77 -3.91 0.24 10.12
N HIS A 78 -4.53 -0.09 8.98
CA HIS A 78 -5.78 -0.85 8.91
C HIS A 78 -5.62 -2.14 8.13
N SER A 79 -6.24 -3.20 8.61
CA SER A 79 -6.34 -4.48 7.90
C SER A 79 -7.14 -4.34 6.60
N LEU A 80 -6.99 -5.29 5.68
CA LEU A 80 -7.69 -5.24 4.39
C LEU A 80 -9.21 -5.09 4.55
N ASP A 81 -9.82 -5.76 5.53
CA ASP A 81 -11.26 -5.72 5.77
C ASP A 81 -11.73 -4.38 6.35
N GLU A 82 -10.91 -3.74 7.19
CA GLU A 82 -11.15 -2.37 7.69
C GLU A 82 -11.07 -1.36 6.55
N ILE A 83 -10.06 -1.46 5.67
CA ILE A 83 -9.94 -0.61 4.47
C ILE A 83 -11.15 -0.81 3.56
N LYS A 84 -11.55 -2.06 3.29
CA LYS A 84 -12.72 -2.38 2.48
C LYS A 84 -13.99 -1.77 3.08
N SER A 85 -14.20 -1.91 4.39
CA SER A 85 -15.37 -1.35 5.08
C SER A 85 -15.39 0.18 5.00
N TRP A 86 -14.22 0.81 5.14
CA TRP A 86 -14.06 2.25 4.93
C TRP A 86 -14.40 2.68 3.50
N MET A 87 -13.97 1.95 2.47
CA MET A 87 -14.32 2.27 1.07
C MET A 87 -15.84 2.23 0.85
N PHE A 88 -16.52 1.20 1.38
CA PHE A 88 -17.98 1.12 1.32
C PHE A 88 -18.65 2.30 2.02
N GLU A 89 -18.12 2.69 3.18
CA GLU A 89 -18.65 3.82 3.94
C GLU A 89 -18.47 5.13 3.18
N MET A 90 -17.30 5.39 2.58
CA MET A 90 -17.06 6.59 1.76
C MET A 90 -18.03 6.66 0.58
N ASN A 91 -18.25 5.55 -0.12
CA ASN A 91 -19.23 5.46 -1.21
C ASN A 91 -20.67 5.71 -0.74
N ARG A 92 -21.05 5.16 0.42
CA ARG A 92 -22.40 5.30 0.99
C ARG A 92 -22.69 6.71 1.49
N THR A 93 -21.71 7.36 2.10
CA THR A 93 -21.88 8.68 2.75
C THR A 93 -21.59 9.85 1.82
N HIS A 94 -20.85 9.63 0.74
CA HIS A 94 -20.50 10.66 -0.24
C HIS A 94 -20.88 10.28 -1.69
N PRO A 95 -22.11 9.79 -1.96
CA PRO A 95 -22.48 9.21 -3.26
C PRO A 95 -22.47 10.22 -4.43
N HIS A 96 -22.41 11.52 -4.14
CA HIS A 96 -22.33 12.58 -5.16
C HIS A 96 -20.91 12.86 -5.65
N VAL A 97 -19.88 12.39 -4.93
CA VAL A 97 -18.47 12.69 -5.21
C VAL A 97 -17.56 11.47 -5.13
N VAL A 98 -18.05 10.34 -4.63
CA VAL A 98 -17.33 9.07 -4.53
C VAL A 98 -18.13 7.96 -5.19
N ASP A 99 -17.45 7.17 -6.01
CA ASP A 99 -17.96 5.89 -6.48
C ASP A 99 -16.96 4.77 -6.21
N MET A 100 -17.47 3.65 -5.75
CA MET A 100 -16.70 2.43 -5.53
C MET A 100 -17.09 1.37 -6.55
N PHE A 101 -16.09 0.79 -7.23
CA PHE A 101 -16.31 -0.34 -8.13
C PHE A 101 -15.12 -1.29 -8.12
N SER A 102 -15.35 -2.53 -8.54
CA SER A 102 -14.31 -3.54 -8.68
C SER A 102 -13.84 -3.63 -10.13
N ILE A 103 -12.52 -3.71 -10.34
CA ILE A 103 -11.92 -3.93 -11.66
C ILE A 103 -11.50 -5.38 -11.91
N GLY A 104 -11.76 -6.27 -10.96
CA GLY A 104 -11.42 -7.68 -11.09
C GLY A 104 -11.30 -8.38 -9.75
N ARG A 105 -10.58 -9.50 -9.75
CA ARG A 105 -10.29 -10.28 -8.55
C ARG A 105 -8.81 -10.64 -8.50
N SER A 106 -8.27 -10.72 -7.30
CA SER A 106 -6.93 -11.22 -7.02
C SER A 106 -6.83 -12.73 -7.26
N TYR A 107 -5.62 -13.28 -7.10
CA TYR A 107 -5.38 -14.71 -7.26
C TYR A 107 -6.19 -15.55 -6.26
N GLU A 108 -6.30 -15.09 -5.01
CA GLU A 108 -7.10 -15.76 -3.97
C GLU A 108 -8.58 -15.33 -3.99
N GLY A 109 -9.04 -14.64 -5.05
CA GLY A 109 -10.45 -14.32 -5.28
C GLY A 109 -10.97 -13.08 -4.54
N ARG A 110 -10.10 -12.23 -4.00
CA ARG A 110 -10.53 -10.97 -3.36
C ARG A 110 -10.80 -9.90 -4.41
N PRO A 111 -11.89 -9.13 -4.30
CA PRO A 111 -12.19 -8.05 -5.26
C PRO A 111 -11.12 -6.96 -5.24
N LEU A 112 -10.83 -6.39 -6.41
CA LEU A 112 -9.88 -5.31 -6.61
C LEU A 112 -10.64 -3.99 -6.73
N TYR A 113 -10.83 -3.31 -5.60
CA TYR A 113 -11.66 -2.11 -5.55
C TYR A 113 -10.90 -0.82 -5.87
N ILE A 114 -11.63 0.10 -6.49
CA ILE A 114 -11.22 1.48 -6.78
C ILE A 114 -12.25 2.42 -6.16
N LEU A 115 -11.77 3.54 -5.61
CA LEU A 115 -12.57 4.72 -5.35
C LEU A 115 -12.32 5.75 -6.46
N GLN A 116 -13.35 6.06 -7.22
CA GLN A 116 -13.35 7.24 -8.07
C GLN A 116 -13.81 8.44 -7.23
N VAL A 117 -12.93 9.42 -7.05
CA VAL A 117 -13.25 10.71 -6.43
C VAL A 117 -13.38 11.75 -7.54
N TRP A 118 -14.56 12.35 -7.65
CA TRP A 118 -14.91 13.23 -8.76
C TRP A 118 -15.89 14.33 -8.31
N THR A 119 -16.06 15.36 -9.15
CA THR A 119 -17.09 16.39 -8.96
C THR A 119 -17.76 16.73 -10.28
N GLY A 120 -18.95 17.34 -10.23
CA GLY A 120 -19.68 17.82 -11.40
C GLY A 120 -21.00 17.09 -11.61
N ASP A 121 -21.63 17.33 -12.76
CA ASP A 121 -22.92 16.76 -13.10
C ASP A 121 -22.75 15.62 -14.11
N ARG A 122 -22.97 14.38 -13.65
CA ARG A 122 -22.91 13.16 -14.47
C ARG A 122 -23.82 13.22 -15.70
N SER A 123 -24.98 13.87 -15.59
CA SER A 123 -25.95 13.97 -16.69
C SER A 123 -25.47 14.86 -17.85
N LYS A 124 -24.39 15.61 -17.62
CA LYS A 124 -23.78 16.52 -18.59
C LYS A 124 -22.46 16.00 -19.16
N LEU A 125 -21.91 14.93 -18.60
CA LEU A 125 -20.62 14.37 -19.00
C LEU A 125 -20.64 13.86 -20.44
N GLY A 126 -19.60 14.17 -21.22
CA GLY A 126 -19.47 13.73 -22.62
C GLY A 126 -20.22 14.61 -23.64
N LYS A 127 -20.90 15.67 -23.18
CA LYS A 127 -21.47 16.69 -24.07
C LYS A 127 -20.39 17.63 -24.59
N ARG A 128 -20.58 18.21 -25.77
CA ARG A 128 -19.63 19.15 -26.40
C ARG A 128 -19.25 20.34 -25.50
N THR A 129 -20.17 20.75 -24.63
CA THR A 129 -20.01 21.85 -23.65
C THR A 129 -19.46 21.41 -22.29
N HIS A 130 -19.39 20.10 -22.03
CA HIS A 130 -18.91 19.49 -20.80
C HIS A 130 -18.06 18.24 -21.10
N PRO A 131 -16.85 18.42 -21.64
CA PRO A 131 -15.96 17.32 -21.97
C PRO A 131 -15.56 16.53 -20.71
N TYR A 132 -15.13 15.28 -20.91
CA TYR A 132 -14.61 14.47 -19.81
C TYR A 132 -13.45 15.17 -19.11
N LYS A 133 -13.49 15.20 -17.77
CA LYS A 133 -12.34 15.61 -16.96
C LYS A 133 -11.18 14.64 -17.21
N LYS A 134 -9.94 15.17 -17.15
CA LYS A 134 -8.75 14.31 -17.21
C LYS A 134 -8.72 13.42 -15.97
N ALA A 135 -8.14 12.23 -16.11
CA ALA A 135 -8.03 11.27 -15.02
C ALA A 135 -6.63 11.25 -14.44
N VAL A 136 -6.54 11.10 -13.12
CA VAL A 136 -5.32 10.74 -12.39
C VAL A 136 -5.54 9.36 -11.79
N TRP A 137 -4.64 8.43 -12.12
CA TRP A 137 -4.58 7.12 -11.48
C TRP A 137 -3.63 7.17 -10.29
N MET A 138 -4.05 6.62 -9.15
CA MET A 138 -3.23 6.51 -7.95
C MET A 138 -3.43 5.12 -7.33
N ASP A 139 -2.45 4.25 -7.47
CA ASP A 139 -2.42 2.97 -6.75
C ASP A 139 -1.47 3.02 -5.54
N CYS A 140 -1.86 2.29 -4.51
CA CYS A 140 -1.10 2.09 -3.30
C CYS A 140 -1.03 0.60 -2.98
N GLY A 141 -0.09 0.19 -2.12
CA GLY A 141 -0.02 -1.19 -1.63
C GLY A 141 0.31 -2.21 -2.72
N VAL A 142 1.13 -1.86 -3.71
CA VAL A 142 1.68 -2.81 -4.70
C VAL A 142 2.55 -3.85 -4.01
N HIS A 143 3.37 -3.41 -3.05
CA HIS A 143 4.12 -4.31 -2.18
C HIS A 143 3.44 -4.41 -0.81
N ALA A 144 3.28 -5.64 -0.35
CA ALA A 144 2.47 -5.93 0.83
C ALA A 144 3.01 -5.33 2.15
N ARG A 145 4.33 -5.33 2.35
CA ARG A 145 4.97 -4.81 3.58
C ARG A 145 4.94 -3.29 3.73
N GLU A 146 4.61 -2.54 2.68
CA GLU A 146 4.69 -1.08 2.62
C GLU A 146 3.38 -0.42 3.10
N TRP A 147 3.01 -0.67 4.36
CA TRP A 147 1.71 -0.27 4.95
C TRP A 147 1.40 1.23 4.92
N ILE A 148 2.43 2.08 4.83
CA ILE A 148 2.24 3.53 4.67
C ILE A 148 1.64 3.91 3.31
N GLY A 149 1.84 3.10 2.27
CA GLY A 149 1.23 3.33 0.95
C GLY A 149 -0.30 3.33 1.04
N PRO A 150 -0.94 2.22 1.46
CA PRO A 150 -2.39 2.18 1.68
C PRO A 150 -2.90 3.27 2.63
N ALA A 151 -2.18 3.58 3.71
CA ALA A 151 -2.55 4.66 4.62
C ALA A 151 -2.60 6.03 3.91
N PHE A 152 -1.62 6.34 3.05
CA PHE A 152 -1.59 7.57 2.27
C PHE A 152 -2.79 7.67 1.31
N CYS A 153 -3.12 6.61 0.56
CA CYS A 153 -4.28 6.66 -0.35
C CYS A 153 -5.59 6.98 0.40
N GLN A 154 -5.74 6.47 1.62
CA GLN A 154 -6.91 6.73 2.46
C GLN A 154 -6.92 8.17 2.99
N TRP A 155 -5.76 8.67 3.42
CA TRP A 155 -5.58 10.07 3.81
C TRP A 155 -5.88 11.02 2.64
N PHE A 156 -5.42 10.71 1.43
CA PHE A 156 -5.71 11.52 0.25
C PHE A 156 -7.21 11.65 0.00
N VAL A 157 -7.97 10.55 0.08
CA VAL A 157 -9.44 10.58 -0.06
C VAL A 157 -10.07 11.44 1.03
N LYS A 158 -9.66 11.29 2.29
CA LYS A 158 -10.11 12.14 3.41
C LYS A 158 -9.90 13.61 3.12
N GLU A 159 -8.69 14.00 2.74
CA GLU A 159 -8.35 15.41 2.47
C GLU A 159 -9.11 15.94 1.25
N ALA A 160 -9.27 15.13 0.20
CA ALA A 160 -10.06 15.52 -0.96
C ALA A 160 -11.51 15.82 -0.56
N LEU A 161 -12.15 14.97 0.23
CA LEU A 161 -13.54 15.17 0.65
C LEU A 161 -13.70 16.35 1.63
N ASN A 162 -12.79 16.49 2.59
CA ASN A 162 -12.91 17.47 3.66
C ASN A 162 -12.46 18.87 3.23
N SER A 163 -11.42 18.98 2.41
CA SER A 163 -10.83 20.27 2.06
C SER A 163 -11.35 20.84 0.73
N TYR A 164 -12.12 20.09 -0.06
CA TYR A 164 -12.65 20.56 -1.36
C TYR A 164 -13.35 21.93 -1.28
N ARG A 165 -14.08 22.22 -0.20
CA ARG A 165 -14.81 23.49 -0.04
C ARG A 165 -13.96 24.63 0.54
N THR A 166 -12.88 24.30 1.24
CA THR A 166 -12.10 25.26 2.04
C THR A 166 -10.74 25.55 1.40
N ASP A 167 -10.04 24.55 0.89
CA ASP A 167 -8.76 24.70 0.19
C ASP A 167 -8.97 25.01 -1.31
N PRO A 168 -8.53 26.20 -1.80
CA PRO A 168 -8.63 26.53 -3.23
C PRO A 168 -7.81 25.59 -4.13
N VAL A 169 -6.72 25.00 -3.64
CA VAL A 169 -5.88 24.07 -4.41
C VAL A 169 -6.62 22.76 -4.63
N MET A 170 -7.10 22.11 -3.56
CA MET A 170 -7.90 20.89 -3.68
C MET A 170 -9.15 21.10 -4.54
N ARG A 171 -9.85 22.22 -4.36
CA ARG A 171 -11.02 22.58 -5.18
C ARG A 171 -10.68 22.66 -6.66
N ARG A 172 -9.57 23.32 -7.00
CA ARG A 172 -9.09 23.43 -8.38
C ARG A 172 -8.78 22.05 -8.95
N LEU A 173 -8.09 21.19 -8.20
CA LEU A 173 -7.75 19.83 -8.63
C LEU A 173 -9.02 19.03 -8.94
N MET A 174 -9.94 18.91 -7.99
CA MET A 174 -11.17 18.11 -8.16
C MET A 174 -12.11 18.67 -9.24
N ASN A 175 -12.09 20.00 -9.48
CA ASN A 175 -12.86 20.60 -10.56
C ASN A 175 -12.33 20.28 -11.97
N HIS A 176 -11.05 19.93 -12.11
CA HIS A 176 -10.44 19.66 -13.42
C HIS A 176 -10.04 18.19 -13.62
N LEU A 177 -9.92 17.43 -12.54
CA LEU A 177 -9.43 16.05 -12.53
C LEU A 177 -10.41 15.11 -11.84
N ASN A 178 -10.49 13.88 -12.37
CA ASN A 178 -11.07 12.73 -11.69
C ASN A 178 -9.91 11.90 -11.12
N PHE A 179 -10.00 11.52 -9.85
CA PHE A 179 -9.01 10.64 -9.22
C PHE A 179 -9.56 9.21 -9.15
N TYR A 180 -8.83 8.25 -9.69
CA TYR A 180 -9.09 6.82 -9.56
C TYR A 180 -8.06 6.25 -8.59
N ILE A 181 -8.50 5.93 -7.38
CA ILE A 181 -7.63 5.59 -6.27
C ILE A 181 -7.83 4.13 -5.94
N MET A 182 -6.76 3.34 -5.98
CA MET A 182 -6.73 1.95 -5.57
C MET A 182 -5.91 1.83 -4.28
N PRO A 183 -6.54 1.85 -3.08
CA PRO A 183 -5.81 1.89 -1.82
C PRO A 183 -4.91 0.67 -1.58
N VAL A 184 -5.32 -0.50 -2.08
CA VAL A 184 -4.54 -1.74 -1.97
C VAL A 184 -4.55 -2.48 -3.30
N PHE A 185 -3.46 -2.40 -4.05
CA PHE A 185 -3.26 -3.11 -5.30
C PHE A 185 -3.07 -4.62 -5.06
N ASN A 186 -2.15 -4.98 -4.17
CA ASN A 186 -1.84 -6.37 -3.86
C ASN A 186 -2.64 -6.85 -2.63
N VAL A 187 -3.95 -7.01 -2.80
CA VAL A 187 -4.87 -7.35 -1.69
C VAL A 187 -4.52 -8.67 -0.98
N ASP A 188 -4.07 -9.70 -1.72
CA ASP A 188 -3.71 -10.98 -1.10
C ASP A 188 -2.41 -10.88 -0.31
N GLY A 189 -1.40 -10.20 -0.87
CA GLY A 189 -0.14 -9.98 -0.19
C GLY A 189 -0.34 -9.11 1.05
N TYR A 190 -1.09 -8.01 0.92
CA TYR A 190 -1.38 -7.12 2.04
C TYR A 190 -2.06 -7.87 3.18
N HIS A 191 -3.13 -8.63 2.89
CA HIS A 191 -3.77 -9.50 3.88
C HIS A 191 -2.76 -10.48 4.52
N TYR A 192 -1.93 -11.14 3.72
CA TYR A 192 -0.91 -12.06 4.23
C TYR A 192 0.13 -11.38 5.14
N SER A 193 0.45 -10.10 4.90
CA SER A 193 1.33 -9.33 5.77
C SER A 193 0.72 -9.00 7.13
N TRP A 194 -0.61 -8.98 7.21
CA TRP A 194 -1.33 -8.81 8.47
C TRP A 194 -1.48 -10.12 9.24
N THR A 195 -1.63 -11.25 8.55
CA THR A 195 -2.02 -12.52 9.20
C THR A 195 -0.89 -13.53 9.37
N THR A 196 0.23 -13.39 8.66
CA THR A 196 1.24 -14.46 8.62
C THR A 196 2.67 -13.95 8.56
N ASP A 197 3.02 -13.10 7.59
CA ASP A 197 4.40 -12.63 7.41
C ASP A 197 4.43 -11.12 7.12
N ARG A 198 4.68 -10.34 8.18
CA ARG A 198 4.73 -8.87 8.12
C ARG A 198 5.70 -8.33 7.07
N LEU A 199 6.76 -9.08 6.75
CA LEU A 199 7.79 -8.65 5.79
C LEU A 199 7.51 -9.16 4.37
N TRP A 200 6.38 -9.82 4.14
CA TRP A 200 5.98 -10.27 2.81
C TRP A 200 5.84 -9.10 1.83
N ARG A 201 6.39 -9.25 0.62
CA ARG A 201 6.40 -8.21 -0.42
C ARG A 201 5.48 -8.53 -1.61
N LYS A 202 5.53 -9.77 -2.06
CA LYS A 202 5.00 -10.23 -3.36
C LYS A 202 3.48 -10.43 -3.36
N THR A 203 2.92 -10.78 -4.51
CA THR A 203 1.56 -11.34 -4.58
C THR A 203 1.48 -12.71 -3.89
N ARG A 204 0.32 -13.38 -3.96
CA ARG A 204 0.12 -14.74 -3.41
C ARG A 204 -0.16 -15.81 -4.46
N SER A 205 0.11 -15.50 -5.73
CA SER A 205 -0.03 -16.47 -6.81
C SER A 205 0.80 -17.74 -6.58
N ARG A 206 0.28 -18.87 -7.03
CA ARG A 206 1.01 -20.14 -7.09
C ARG A 206 1.19 -20.52 -8.55
N ILE A 207 2.38 -20.99 -8.89
CA ILE A 207 2.70 -21.52 -10.21
C ILE A 207 3.16 -22.96 -9.95
N ALA A 208 2.46 -23.95 -10.51
CA ALA A 208 2.66 -25.37 -10.18
C ALA A 208 4.12 -25.84 -10.33
N ARG A 209 4.86 -25.24 -11.27
CA ARG A 209 6.27 -25.52 -11.55
C ARG A 209 7.24 -25.01 -10.47
N TYR A 210 6.85 -24.04 -9.64
CA TYR A 210 7.72 -23.40 -8.67
C TYR A 210 7.27 -23.64 -7.24
N GLN A 211 8.22 -23.96 -6.35
CA GLN A 211 7.94 -24.10 -4.91
C GLN A 211 7.67 -22.74 -4.25
N CYS A 212 8.24 -21.66 -4.78
CA CYS A 212 8.06 -20.31 -4.27
C CYS A 212 6.67 -19.73 -4.64
N ARG A 213 6.09 -18.96 -3.72
CA ARG A 213 4.82 -18.25 -3.97
C ARG A 213 5.03 -16.78 -4.28
N GLY A 214 4.12 -16.23 -5.08
CA GLY A 214 4.02 -14.82 -5.39
C GLY A 214 5.01 -14.33 -6.43
N VAL A 215 4.59 -13.33 -7.18
CA VAL A 215 5.42 -12.53 -8.10
C VAL A 215 5.60 -11.14 -7.51
N ASP A 216 6.73 -10.47 -7.81
CA ASP A 216 6.83 -9.03 -7.54
C ASP A 216 5.94 -8.30 -8.55
N ALA A 217 4.85 -7.71 -8.06
CA ALA A 217 3.87 -7.02 -8.90
C ALA A 217 4.52 -5.88 -9.70
N ASN A 218 5.52 -5.18 -9.14
CA ASN A 218 6.21 -4.10 -9.82
C ASN A 218 7.39 -4.56 -10.71
N ARG A 219 7.45 -5.86 -11.00
CA ARG A 219 8.31 -6.45 -12.05
C ARG A 219 7.51 -7.23 -13.08
N ASN A 220 6.17 -7.10 -13.04
CA ASN A 220 5.25 -7.86 -13.89
C ASN A 220 4.53 -6.98 -14.93
N TRP A 221 5.00 -5.76 -15.15
CA TRP A 221 4.51 -4.86 -16.20
C TRP A 221 5.22 -5.17 -17.52
N LYS A 222 4.52 -5.00 -18.65
CA LYS A 222 5.06 -5.23 -20.01
C LYS A 222 5.96 -4.08 -20.46
N VAL A 223 7.01 -3.81 -19.70
CA VAL A 223 8.01 -2.78 -20.00
C VAL A 223 9.38 -3.36 -19.69
N LYS A 224 10.18 -3.60 -20.74
CA LYS A 224 11.50 -4.27 -20.63
C LYS A 224 11.44 -5.53 -19.74
N TRP A 225 10.40 -6.33 -19.95
CA TRP A 225 10.14 -7.53 -19.15
C TRP A 225 11.16 -8.62 -19.48
N CYS A 226 11.76 -9.21 -18.44
CA CYS A 226 12.82 -10.23 -18.52
C CYS A 226 12.43 -11.48 -17.74
#